data_AF-A0A3C0EPQ0-F1
#
_entry.id   AF-A0A3C0EPQ0-F1
#
_cell.length_a   1.000
_cell.length_b   1.000
_cell.length_c   1.000
_cell.angle_alpha   90.00
_cell.angle_beta   90.00
_cell.angle_gamma   90.00
#
_symmetry.space_group_name_H-M   'P 1'
#
loop_
_entity.id
_entity.type
_entity.pdbx_description
1 polymer ?
#
loop_
_entity_poly.entity_id
_entity_poly.type
_entity_poly.pdbx_seq_one_letter_code
_entity_poly.pdbx_strand_id
1 'polypeptide(L)'
;MNHYSRWVLLTLALTAIPSLFVLPLWVAAIAIVGGVMHYYPPLQKKWYIKAVNALLLLATVAGIWLSFESWLGGKSVLSFFVVVVFLKWAEAKTRRDYLLLIFASVILAAVGALYWENLLSAIHMLVVTLAMTMSLVAIHGDPKVLTRSLLFRCVGQLYLLGLPLMLLLFVTFPRIPGPLWDIGLAFGLPVKAMMDRGSSDFGKISSLAPGSIDQAAEDNQTVLVAEFKGAVPYKSDLYWRGPVYWDYNGETWNLPKGWDNRTQLLRHAIRSKADLDRELTYKRDPVRYTLRVMPNGGRWLFGLDVPAAPAPEVFISSDFQLLSIRKIDDREPKFPMLAYLKYHIGSKLTDVDRARALAWPEGTNPRLRALGRELADKHTDSQELVVQGLSLLASGEYQFDASHIISPEANTLDRYFFDEKRGGAEYLAGSFAMLMRAAGVPARLVSGYRGGTLIALTNFILVKQSNAHAWVEVWHDGKGWQRVEPKDIVLPPVEKRKDTVAQKTDVSA
;
A
#
# COMPACT_ATOMS: atom_id res chain seq x y z
N MET A 1 15.40 28.96 -40.71
CA MET A 1 14.86 28.19 -39.56
C MET A 1 13.43 28.63 -39.34
N ASN A 2 12.52 27.69 -39.07
CA ASN A 2 11.11 28.01 -38.86
C ASN A 2 10.93 28.82 -37.57
N HIS A 3 10.10 29.87 -37.57
CA HIS A 3 9.91 30.78 -36.44
C HIS A 3 9.41 30.07 -35.17
N TYR A 4 8.71 28.95 -35.32
CA TYR A 4 8.16 28.15 -34.23
C TYR A 4 9.14 27.14 -33.61
N SER A 5 10.31 26.87 -34.21
CA SER A 5 11.20 25.81 -33.71
C SER A 5 11.72 26.10 -32.30
N ARG A 6 11.99 27.37 -31.98
CA ARG A 6 12.46 27.82 -30.65
C ARG A 6 11.43 27.55 -29.55
N TRP A 7 10.15 27.75 -29.83
CA TRP A 7 9.07 27.49 -28.89
C TRP A 7 8.89 26.00 -28.62
N VAL A 8 9.00 25.17 -29.67
CA VAL A 8 8.92 23.71 -29.53
C VAL A 8 10.09 23.18 -28.69
N LEU A 9 11.32 23.64 -28.93
CA LEU A 9 12.46 23.22 -28.10
C LEU A 9 12.31 23.67 -26.65
N LEU A 10 11.86 24.91 -26.42
CA LEU A 10 11.60 25.40 -25.06
C LEU A 10 10.59 24.50 -24.34
N THR A 11 9.52 24.12 -25.04
CA THR A 11 8.50 23.20 -24.50
C THR A 11 9.13 21.85 -24.14
N LEU A 12 9.87 21.24 -25.08
CA LEU A 12 10.55 19.95 -24.83
C LEU A 12 11.51 20.02 -23.63
N ALA A 13 12.34 21.06 -23.56
CA ALA A 13 13.25 21.28 -22.46
C ALA A 13 12.51 21.40 -21.12
N LEU A 14 11.47 22.25 -21.06
CA LEU A 14 10.66 22.43 -19.86
C LEU A 14 9.98 21.14 -19.42
N THR A 15 9.43 20.36 -20.35
CA THR A 15 8.77 19.07 -20.04
C THR A 15 9.74 18.01 -19.55
N ALA A 16 11.00 18.05 -19.99
CA ALA A 16 12.01 17.06 -19.60
C ALA A 16 12.59 17.31 -18.20
N ILE A 17 12.54 18.55 -17.68
CA ILE A 17 13.17 18.93 -16.41
C ILE A 17 12.85 17.95 -15.27
N PRO A 18 11.57 17.65 -14.94
CA PRO A 18 11.27 16.77 -13.81
C PRO A 18 11.84 15.36 -14.01
N SER A 19 11.77 14.84 -15.23
CA SER A 19 12.34 13.54 -15.57
C SER A 19 13.87 13.53 -15.41
N LEU A 20 14.57 14.58 -15.82
CA LEU A 20 16.03 14.64 -15.73
C LEU A 20 16.57 14.64 -14.29
N PHE A 21 15.78 15.06 -13.29
CA PHE A 21 16.16 14.95 -11.88
C PHE A 21 16.08 13.52 -11.32
N VAL A 22 15.29 12.64 -11.96
CA VAL A 22 15.06 11.26 -11.50
C VAL A 22 15.93 10.26 -12.26
N LEU A 23 16.28 10.58 -13.51
CA LEU A 23 16.99 9.69 -14.41
C LEU A 23 18.51 9.78 -14.27
N PRO A 24 19.26 8.73 -14.67
CA PRO A 24 20.71 8.77 -14.72
C PRO A 24 21.25 9.93 -15.57
N LEU A 25 22.39 10.49 -15.17
CA LEU A 25 23.02 11.65 -15.84
C LEU A 25 23.34 11.39 -17.31
N TRP A 26 23.57 10.13 -17.71
CA TRP A 26 23.82 9.79 -19.11
C TRP A 26 22.61 10.07 -20.01
N VAL A 27 21.38 9.96 -19.50
CA VAL A 27 20.16 10.29 -20.23
C VAL A 27 20.13 11.78 -20.56
N ALA A 28 20.47 12.61 -19.58
CA ALA A 28 20.56 14.07 -19.75
C ALA A 28 21.63 14.42 -20.80
N ALA A 29 22.79 13.77 -20.76
CA ALA A 29 23.86 13.99 -21.72
C ALA A 29 23.42 13.68 -23.16
N ILE A 30 22.77 12.53 -23.39
CA ILE A 30 22.26 12.17 -24.74
C ILE A 30 21.15 13.12 -25.18
N ALA A 31 20.24 13.50 -24.29
CA ALA A 31 19.17 14.45 -24.60
C ALA A 31 19.71 15.83 -24.99
N ILE A 32 20.73 16.34 -24.29
CA ILE A 32 21.42 17.60 -24.62
C ILE A 32 22.09 17.51 -25.99
N VAL A 33 22.80 16.42 -26.28
CA VAL A 33 23.41 16.18 -27.59
C VAL A 33 22.34 16.20 -28.68
N GLY A 34 21.23 15.46 -28.50
CA GLY A 34 20.06 15.50 -29.40
C GLY A 34 19.50 16.92 -29.61
N GLY A 35 19.39 17.70 -28.53
CA GLY A 35 18.93 19.08 -28.55
C GLY A 35 19.81 20.01 -29.39
N VAL A 36 21.14 19.91 -29.24
CA VAL A 36 22.15 20.77 -29.90
C VAL A 36 22.38 20.37 -31.35
N MET A 37 22.35 19.07 -31.67
CA MET A 37 22.57 18.55 -33.04
C MET A 37 21.66 19.21 -34.08
N HIS A 38 20.43 19.58 -33.70
CA HIS A 38 19.50 20.28 -34.58
C HIS A 38 20.05 21.60 -35.14
N TYR A 39 20.92 22.29 -34.40
CA TYR A 39 21.45 23.61 -34.75
C TYR A 39 22.82 23.57 -35.43
N TYR A 40 23.47 22.41 -35.50
CA TYR A 40 24.83 22.31 -36.02
C TYR A 40 24.83 21.93 -37.53
N PRO A 41 25.17 22.85 -38.46
CA PRO A 41 25.03 22.64 -39.90
C PRO A 41 25.75 21.41 -40.50
N PRO A 42 26.99 21.05 -40.10
CA PRO A 42 27.69 19.92 -40.72
C PRO A 42 27.07 18.57 -40.32
N LEU A 43 26.32 18.54 -39.21
CA LEU A 43 25.59 17.36 -38.74
C LEU A 43 24.28 17.13 -39.52
N GLN A 44 23.77 18.10 -40.28
CA GLN A 44 22.45 18.02 -40.93
C GLN A 44 22.39 17.21 -42.25
N LYS A 45 23.51 16.62 -42.68
CA LYS A 45 23.52 15.67 -43.81
C LYS A 45 22.63 14.47 -43.45
N LYS A 46 21.64 14.16 -44.30
CA LYS A 46 20.56 13.19 -44.00
C LYS A 46 21.04 11.81 -43.54
N TRP A 47 22.16 11.31 -44.06
CA TRP A 47 22.69 10.00 -43.67
C TRP A 47 23.47 10.05 -42.36
N TYR A 48 24.19 11.15 -42.12
CA TYR A 48 25.05 11.32 -40.95
C TYR A 48 24.24 11.51 -39.67
N ILE A 49 23.19 12.34 -39.69
CA ILE A 49 22.30 12.52 -38.53
C ILE A 49 21.59 11.21 -38.15
N LYS A 50 21.17 10.42 -39.15
CA LYS A 50 20.56 9.10 -38.92
C LYS A 50 21.55 8.11 -38.33
N ALA A 51 22.80 8.11 -38.79
CA ALA A 51 23.86 7.26 -38.25
C ALA A 51 24.19 7.61 -36.79
N VAL A 52 24.34 8.90 -36.49
CA VAL A 52 24.59 9.38 -35.11
C VAL A 52 23.40 9.07 -34.20
N ASN A 53 22.17 9.32 -34.65
CA ASN A 53 20.97 8.97 -33.88
C ASN A 53 20.83 7.46 -33.64
N ALA A 54 21.13 6.63 -34.64
CA ALA A 54 21.14 5.18 -34.48
C ALA A 54 22.18 4.72 -33.45
N LEU A 55 23.38 5.33 -33.48
CA LEU A 55 24.43 5.04 -32.51
C LEU A 55 24.03 5.48 -31.09
N LEU A 56 23.45 6.66 -30.92
CA LEU A 56 22.95 7.15 -29.63
C LEU A 56 21.77 6.32 -29.10
N LEU A 57 20.91 5.82 -30.00
CA LEU A 57 19.82 4.92 -29.64
C LEU A 57 20.37 3.57 -29.17
N LEU A 58 21.35 3.00 -29.87
CA LEU A 58 22.04 1.77 -29.44
C LEU A 58 22.76 1.96 -28.10
N ALA A 59 23.43 3.11 -27.91
CA ALA A 59 24.05 3.47 -26.64
C ALA A 59 23.01 3.61 -25.51
N THR A 60 21.80 4.08 -25.82
CA THR A 60 20.69 4.16 -24.86
C THR A 60 20.17 2.78 -24.49
N VAL A 61 20.02 1.87 -25.45
CA VAL A 61 19.63 0.48 -25.17
C VAL A 61 20.69 -0.23 -24.31
N ALA A 62 21.97 -0.06 -24.64
CA ALA A 62 23.07 -0.58 -23.83
C ALA A 62 23.12 0.06 -22.43
N GLY A 63 22.95 1.38 -22.35
CA GLY A 63 22.89 2.13 -21.10
C GLY A 63 21.73 1.68 -20.22
N ILE A 64 20.57 1.40 -20.80
CA ILE A 64 19.43 0.83 -20.08
C ILE A 64 19.74 -0.58 -19.57
N TRP A 65 20.34 -1.43 -20.41
CA TRP A 65 20.71 -2.80 -20.03
C TRP A 65 21.72 -2.83 -18.88
N LEU A 66 22.64 -1.86 -18.83
CA LEU A 66 23.65 -1.76 -17.77
C LEU A 66 23.16 -1.02 -16.51
N SER A 67 22.28 -0.02 -16.66
CA SER A 67 21.89 0.87 -15.56
C SER A 67 20.61 0.42 -14.84
N PHE A 68 19.77 -0.40 -15.47
CA PHE A 68 18.49 -0.81 -14.91
C PHE A 68 18.32 -2.33 -14.91
N GLU A 69 17.88 -2.88 -13.78
CA GLU A 69 17.62 -4.32 -13.62
C GLU A 69 16.39 -4.82 -14.41
N SER A 70 15.50 -3.92 -14.83
CA SER A 70 14.30 -4.24 -15.61
C SER A 70 14.19 -3.37 -16.85
N TRP A 71 14.01 -4.00 -18.00
CA TRP A 71 13.82 -3.33 -19.28
C TRP A 71 12.49 -2.59 -19.41
N LEU A 72 11.45 -3.07 -18.73
CA LEU A 72 10.10 -2.48 -18.73
C LEU A 72 9.77 -1.73 -17.44
N GLY A 73 10.78 -1.43 -16.61
CA GLY A 73 10.61 -0.58 -15.44
C GLY A 73 10.28 0.86 -15.83
N GLY A 74 9.54 1.58 -14.98
CA GLY A 74 9.09 2.95 -15.27
C GLY A 74 10.24 3.91 -15.63
N LYS A 75 11.35 3.87 -14.89
CA LYS A 75 12.55 4.70 -15.16
C LYS A 75 13.26 4.32 -16.47
N SER A 76 13.28 3.04 -16.85
CA SER A 76 13.86 2.54 -18.10
C SER A 76 13.05 3.02 -19.31
N VAL A 77 11.73 2.87 -19.24
CA VAL A 77 10.80 3.32 -20.30
C VAL A 77 10.85 4.84 -20.44
N LEU A 78 10.88 5.58 -19.33
CA LEU A 78 11.00 7.03 -19.35
C LEU A 78 12.35 7.49 -19.93
N SER A 79 13.46 6.83 -19.56
CA SER A 79 14.79 7.11 -20.14
C SER A 79 14.80 6.93 -21.65
N PHE A 80 14.25 5.81 -22.13
CA PHE A 80 14.11 5.55 -23.56
C PHE A 80 13.25 6.63 -24.24
N PHE A 81 12.11 6.98 -23.64
CA PHE A 81 11.18 7.95 -24.19
C PHE A 81 11.80 9.36 -24.29
N VAL A 82 12.47 9.83 -23.24
CA VAL A 82 13.19 11.12 -23.24
C VAL A 82 14.21 11.15 -24.36
N VAL A 83 15.07 10.14 -24.47
CA VAL A 83 16.08 10.10 -25.53
C VAL A 83 15.44 10.11 -26.92
N VAL A 84 14.45 9.26 -27.17
CA VAL A 84 13.79 9.17 -28.48
C VAL A 84 13.17 10.52 -28.88
N VAL A 85 12.57 11.24 -27.95
CA VAL A 85 12.00 12.57 -28.20
C VAL A 85 13.07 13.58 -28.60
N PHE A 86 14.21 13.63 -27.91
CA PHE A 86 15.30 14.55 -28.24
C PHE A 86 16.08 14.16 -29.51
N LEU A 87 16.20 12.86 -29.82
CA LEU A 87 16.74 12.40 -31.11
C LEU A 87 15.78 12.72 -32.26
N LYS A 88 14.47 12.56 -32.05
CA LYS A 88 13.45 12.96 -33.03
C LYS A 88 13.44 14.46 -33.27
N TRP A 89 13.73 15.27 -32.25
CA TRP A 89 13.96 16.71 -32.39
C TRP A 89 15.13 17.02 -33.33
N ALA A 90 16.25 16.30 -33.22
CA ALA A 90 17.39 16.49 -34.10
C ALA A 90 17.02 16.30 -35.60
N GLU A 91 16.10 15.39 -35.90
CA GLU A 91 15.64 15.09 -37.27
C GLU A 91 14.43 15.92 -37.75
N ALA A 92 13.78 16.68 -36.87
CA ALA A 92 12.54 17.36 -37.18
C ALA A 92 12.74 18.45 -38.26
N LYS A 93 11.98 18.36 -39.36
CA LYS A 93 12.06 19.36 -40.45
C LYS A 93 10.69 19.85 -40.89
N THR A 94 9.69 18.97 -40.85
CA THR A 94 8.34 19.28 -41.31
C THR A 94 7.47 19.77 -40.18
N ARG A 95 6.42 20.55 -40.50
CA ARG A 95 5.39 20.95 -39.52
C ARG A 95 4.81 19.76 -38.75
N ARG A 96 4.60 18.62 -39.43
CA ARG A 96 4.14 17.38 -38.82
C ARG A 96 5.09 16.87 -37.74
N ASP A 97 6.40 16.92 -37.98
CA ASP A 97 7.39 16.48 -36.98
C ASP A 97 7.30 17.30 -35.69
N TYR A 98 7.16 18.63 -35.81
CA TYR A 98 7.04 19.50 -34.64
C TYR A 98 5.71 19.30 -33.89
N LEU A 99 4.60 19.02 -34.58
CA LEU A 99 3.34 18.65 -33.93
C LEU A 99 3.46 17.33 -33.16
N LEU A 100 4.13 16.33 -33.73
CA LEU A 100 4.40 15.07 -33.03
C LEU A 100 5.23 15.28 -31.75
N LEU A 101 6.22 16.17 -31.79
CA LEU A 101 7.03 16.50 -30.63
C LEU A 101 6.24 17.24 -29.55
N ILE A 102 5.31 18.12 -29.92
CA ILE A 102 4.39 18.74 -28.97
C ILE A 102 3.50 17.68 -28.31
N PHE A 103 2.93 16.74 -29.07
CA PHE A 103 2.15 15.65 -28.45
C PHE A 103 2.99 14.74 -27.57
N ALA A 104 4.23 14.44 -27.97
CA ALA A 104 5.16 13.69 -27.13
C ALA A 104 5.48 14.44 -25.82
N SER A 105 5.54 15.77 -25.86
CA SER A 105 5.75 16.60 -24.66
C SER A 105 4.59 16.51 -23.65
N VAL A 106 3.35 16.26 -24.11
CA VAL A 106 2.20 15.98 -23.22
C VAL A 106 2.45 14.72 -22.39
N ILE A 107 2.85 13.66 -23.07
CA ILE A 107 3.14 12.38 -22.43
C ILE A 107 4.33 12.55 -21.47
N LEU A 108 5.38 13.24 -21.90
CA LEU A 108 6.55 13.49 -21.07
C LEU A 108 6.22 14.32 -19.82
N ALA A 109 5.42 15.37 -19.96
CA ALA A 109 4.96 16.19 -18.83
C ALA A 109 4.08 15.38 -17.87
N ALA A 110 3.15 14.57 -18.38
CA ALA A 110 2.29 13.72 -17.57
C ALA A 110 3.10 12.69 -16.76
N VAL A 111 4.07 12.02 -17.39
CA VAL A 111 4.93 11.05 -16.70
C VAL A 111 5.90 11.75 -15.74
N GLY A 112 6.47 12.90 -16.13
CA GLY A 112 7.34 13.70 -15.27
C GLY A 112 6.65 14.21 -14.00
N ALA A 113 5.37 14.60 -14.11
CA ALA A 113 4.57 15.06 -12.97
C ALA A 113 4.33 13.97 -11.92
N LEU A 114 4.43 12.68 -12.27
CA LEU A 114 4.29 11.57 -11.30
C LEU A 114 5.39 11.56 -10.24
N TYR A 115 6.53 12.19 -10.51
CA TYR A 115 7.67 12.17 -9.59
C TYR A 115 7.71 13.38 -8.64
N TRP A 116 6.95 14.43 -8.92
CA TRP A 116 6.95 15.67 -8.13
C TRP A 116 5.56 15.93 -7.54
N GLU A 117 5.40 15.71 -6.23
CA GLU A 117 4.13 15.87 -5.50
C GLU A 117 4.13 17.14 -4.62
N ASN A 118 4.53 18.29 -5.17
CA ASN A 118 4.64 19.53 -4.40
C ASN A 118 4.08 20.74 -5.17
N LEU A 119 3.95 21.87 -4.47
CA LEU A 119 3.48 23.13 -5.08
C LEU A 119 4.34 23.57 -6.27
N LEU A 120 5.64 23.27 -6.24
CA LEU A 120 6.56 23.57 -7.34
C LEU A 120 6.18 22.81 -8.63
N SER A 121 5.75 21.55 -8.50
CA SER A 121 5.21 20.74 -9.61
C SER A 121 4.00 21.42 -10.26
N ALA A 122 3.07 21.94 -9.46
CA ALA A 122 1.89 22.62 -9.98
C ALA A 122 2.27 23.89 -10.76
N ILE A 123 3.20 24.69 -10.24
CA ILE A 123 3.72 25.89 -10.93
C ILE A 123 4.44 25.50 -12.22
N HIS A 124 5.28 24.47 -12.18
CA HIS A 124 6.01 23.96 -13.34
C HIS A 124 5.06 23.47 -14.44
N MET A 125 4.01 22.72 -14.09
CA MET A 125 2.98 22.26 -15.04
C MET A 125 2.19 23.41 -15.67
N LEU A 126 1.93 24.49 -14.92
CA LEU A 126 1.34 25.71 -15.48
C LEU A 126 2.27 26.34 -16.53
N VAL A 127 3.57 26.42 -16.25
CA VAL A 127 4.57 26.96 -17.20
C VAL A 127 4.68 26.07 -18.44
N VAL A 128 4.67 24.75 -18.27
CA VAL A 128 4.71 23.78 -19.37
C VAL A 128 3.49 23.91 -20.27
N THR A 129 2.29 23.95 -19.70
CA THR A 129 1.04 24.08 -20.46
C THR A 129 1.00 25.40 -21.24
N LEU A 130 1.45 26.51 -20.63
CA LEU A 130 1.61 27.79 -21.33
C LEU A 130 2.59 27.67 -22.51
N ALA A 131 3.79 27.15 -22.30
CA ALA A 131 4.79 26.97 -23.36
C ALA A 131 4.28 26.09 -24.51
N MET A 132 3.51 25.05 -24.19
CA MET A 132 2.90 24.16 -25.16
C MET A 132 1.81 24.85 -25.99
N THR A 133 0.93 25.64 -25.36
CA THR A 133 -0.07 26.46 -26.07
C THR A 133 0.62 27.49 -26.97
N MET A 134 1.67 28.15 -26.48
CA MET A 134 2.48 29.10 -27.25
C MET A 134 3.08 28.44 -28.49
N SER A 135 3.59 27.21 -28.35
CA SER A 135 4.12 26.41 -29.46
C SER A 135 3.06 26.04 -30.50
N LEU A 136 1.86 25.65 -30.06
CA LEU A 136 0.75 25.33 -30.95
C LEU A 136 0.28 26.55 -31.74
N VAL A 137 0.13 27.71 -31.09
CA VAL A 137 -0.22 28.99 -31.74
C VAL A 137 0.88 29.42 -32.71
N ALA A 138 2.15 29.30 -32.33
CA ALA A 138 3.28 29.62 -33.20
C ALA A 138 3.35 28.76 -34.47
N ILE A 139 3.01 27.46 -34.37
CA ILE A 139 2.99 26.53 -35.52
C ILE A 139 1.86 26.86 -36.51
N HIS A 140 0.71 27.32 -36.01
CA HIS A 140 -0.47 27.58 -36.84
C HIS A 140 -0.55 29.02 -37.34
N GLY A 141 0.10 29.97 -36.65
CA GLY A 141 0.07 31.38 -37.02
C GLY A 141 0.98 31.71 -38.19
N ASP A 142 0.52 32.63 -39.05
CA ASP A 142 1.30 33.16 -40.15
C ASP A 142 2.49 33.99 -39.61
N PRO A 143 3.75 33.64 -39.94
CA PRO A 143 4.92 34.38 -39.47
C PRO A 143 4.94 35.86 -39.88
N LYS A 144 4.21 36.26 -40.93
CA LYS A 144 4.14 37.66 -41.37
C LYS A 144 3.26 38.53 -40.47
N VAL A 145 2.27 37.93 -39.81
CA VAL A 145 1.26 38.62 -39.00
C VAL A 145 1.49 38.41 -37.50
N LEU A 146 2.06 37.25 -37.13
CA LEU A 146 2.19 36.83 -35.74
C LEU A 146 3.36 37.56 -35.04
N THR A 147 3.07 38.71 -34.45
CA THR A 147 3.98 39.40 -33.53
C THR A 147 3.99 38.72 -32.15
N ARG A 148 5.05 38.95 -31.35
CA ARG A 148 5.14 38.40 -29.98
C ARG A 148 3.96 38.84 -29.11
N SER A 149 3.55 40.11 -29.20
CA SER A 149 2.40 40.65 -28.46
C SER A 149 1.09 39.95 -28.85
N LEU A 150 0.86 39.77 -30.16
CA LEU A 150 -0.32 39.05 -30.64
C LEU A 150 -0.34 37.60 -30.16
N LEU A 151 0.80 36.93 -30.16
CA LEU A 151 0.94 35.56 -29.67
C LEU A 151 0.54 35.45 -28.19
N PHE A 152 1.09 36.31 -27.31
CA PHE A 152 0.70 36.34 -25.89
C PHE A 152 -0.78 36.69 -25.68
N ARG A 153 -1.32 37.62 -26.48
CA ARG A 153 -2.75 37.97 -26.43
C ARG A 153 -3.65 36.79 -26.80
N CYS A 154 -3.34 36.07 -27.88
CA CYS A 154 -4.07 34.89 -28.31
C CYS A 154 -4.05 33.80 -27.23
N VAL A 155 -2.88 33.52 -26.65
CA VAL A 155 -2.75 32.52 -25.57
C VAL A 155 -3.55 32.96 -24.34
N GLY A 156 -3.44 34.23 -23.92
CA GLY A 156 -4.22 34.77 -22.80
C GLY A 156 -5.73 34.63 -23.02
N GLN A 157 -6.23 34.91 -24.23
CA GLN A 157 -7.63 34.73 -24.59
C GLN A 157 -8.07 33.26 -24.53
N LEU A 158 -7.25 32.32 -25.00
CA LEU A 158 -7.55 30.89 -24.92
C LEU A 158 -7.67 30.41 -23.47
N TYR A 159 -6.76 30.84 -22.59
CA TYR A 159 -6.85 30.51 -21.16
C TYR A 159 -8.06 31.15 -20.50
N LEU A 160 -8.38 32.41 -20.83
CA LEU A 160 -9.56 33.10 -20.31
C LEU A 160 -10.86 32.40 -20.71
N LEU A 161 -10.94 31.92 -21.96
CA LEU A 161 -12.09 31.14 -22.45
C LEU A 161 -12.13 29.73 -21.87
N GLY A 162 -10.97 29.13 -21.55
CA GLY A 162 -10.87 27.82 -20.93
C GLY A 162 -11.15 27.83 -19.42
N LEU A 163 -10.95 28.97 -18.74
CA LEU A 163 -11.05 29.09 -17.28
C LEU A 163 -12.46 28.75 -16.75
N PRO A 164 -13.58 29.20 -17.35
CA PRO A 164 -14.92 28.79 -16.91
C PRO A 164 -15.14 27.27 -16.98
N LEU A 165 -14.67 26.64 -18.06
CA LEU A 165 -14.76 25.18 -18.23
C LEU A 165 -13.88 24.45 -17.22
N MET A 166 -12.67 24.95 -16.98
CA MET A 166 -11.75 24.42 -15.97
C MET A 166 -12.36 24.52 -14.57
N LEU A 167 -12.97 25.66 -14.20
CA LEU A 167 -13.64 25.85 -12.91
C LEU A 167 -14.87 24.95 -12.77
N LEU A 168 -15.68 24.82 -13.82
CA LEU A 168 -16.81 23.91 -13.84
C LEU A 168 -16.34 22.48 -13.56
N LEU A 169 -15.36 21.99 -14.33
CA LEU A 169 -14.78 20.66 -14.12
C LEU A 169 -14.17 20.54 -12.72
N PHE A 170 -13.45 21.54 -12.22
CA PHE A 170 -12.86 21.51 -10.88
C PHE A 170 -13.90 21.36 -9.76
N VAL A 171 -15.09 21.94 -9.93
CA VAL A 171 -16.19 21.84 -8.96
C VAL A 171 -16.99 20.56 -9.14
N THR A 172 -17.26 20.13 -10.37
CA THR A 172 -18.13 18.98 -10.64
C THR A 172 -17.39 17.64 -10.62
N PHE A 173 -16.08 17.62 -10.91
CA PHE A 173 -15.33 16.37 -10.97
C PHE A 173 -15.02 15.90 -9.54
N PRO A 174 -15.43 14.68 -9.16
CA PRO A 174 -15.17 14.17 -7.82
C PRO A 174 -13.66 14.07 -7.63
N ARG A 175 -13.16 14.70 -6.56
CA ARG A 175 -11.77 14.53 -6.14
C ARG A 175 -11.64 13.12 -5.59
N ILE A 176 -11.15 12.19 -6.40
CA ILE A 176 -10.89 10.83 -5.94
C ILE A 176 -9.59 10.88 -5.14
N PRO A 177 -9.62 10.69 -3.81
CA PRO A 177 -8.40 10.65 -3.02
C PRO A 177 -7.63 9.37 -3.37
N GLY A 178 -6.32 9.52 -3.59
CA GLY A 178 -5.40 8.42 -3.85
C GLY A 178 -4.83 8.42 -5.27
N PRO A 179 -3.70 7.72 -5.49
CA PRO A 179 -3.10 7.56 -6.81
C PRO A 179 -4.09 6.95 -7.80
N LEU A 180 -4.14 7.45 -9.04
CA LEU A 180 -4.95 6.86 -10.13
C LEU A 180 -4.67 5.36 -10.35
N TRP A 181 -3.49 4.91 -9.92
CA TRP A 181 -3.08 3.51 -9.96
C TRP A 181 -3.86 2.62 -8.98
N ASP A 182 -4.28 3.12 -7.81
CA ASP A 182 -5.11 2.36 -6.86
C ASP A 182 -6.46 1.99 -7.49
N ILE A 183 -7.00 2.88 -8.34
CA ILE A 183 -8.18 2.63 -9.16
C ILE A 183 -7.89 1.56 -10.22
N GLY A 184 -6.75 1.68 -10.92
CA GLY A 184 -6.32 0.67 -11.88
C GLY A 184 -6.18 -0.73 -11.25
N LEU A 185 -5.66 -0.82 -10.02
CA LEU A 185 -5.57 -2.06 -9.26
C LEU A 185 -6.96 -2.66 -8.97
N ALA A 186 -7.93 -1.83 -8.57
CA ALA A 186 -9.31 -2.25 -8.41
C ALA A 186 -9.89 -2.82 -9.73
N PHE A 187 -9.60 -2.19 -10.87
CA PHE A 187 -10.07 -2.63 -12.19
C PHE A 187 -9.20 -3.70 -12.87
N GLY A 188 -8.23 -4.29 -12.14
CA GLY A 188 -7.52 -5.49 -12.60
C GLY A 188 -6.09 -5.27 -13.09
N LEU A 189 -5.50 -4.09 -12.91
CA LEU A 189 -4.03 -3.97 -13.01
C LEU A 189 -3.37 -4.91 -11.99
N PRO A 190 -2.25 -5.56 -12.35
CA PRO A 190 -1.48 -6.37 -11.42
C PRO A 190 -0.97 -5.53 -10.25
N VAL A 191 -1.15 -6.01 -9.01
CA VAL A 191 -0.59 -5.45 -7.78
C VAL A 191 0.94 -5.32 -7.88
N LYS A 192 1.63 -6.27 -8.53
CA LYS A 192 3.08 -6.23 -8.77
C LYS A 192 3.54 -5.05 -9.63
N ALA A 193 2.68 -4.46 -10.45
CA ALA A 193 3.04 -3.34 -11.33
C ALA A 193 3.40 -2.05 -10.56
N MET A 194 3.07 -1.97 -9.27
CA MET A 194 3.31 -0.80 -8.40
C MET A 194 4.63 -0.86 -7.62
N MET A 195 5.49 -1.85 -7.85
CA MET A 195 6.78 -1.93 -7.18
C MET A 195 7.74 -0.81 -7.61
N ASP A 196 8.02 0.15 -6.72
CA ASP A 196 9.39 0.63 -6.57
C ASP A 196 10.12 -0.48 -5.79
N ARG A 197 11.00 -1.22 -6.48
CA ARG A 197 11.64 -2.42 -5.90
C ARG A 197 12.58 -2.01 -4.77
N GLY A 198 12.10 -2.06 -3.54
CA GLY A 198 12.88 -1.70 -2.36
C GLY A 198 12.22 -2.00 -1.02
N SER A 199 11.58 -3.16 -0.82
CA SER A 199 11.20 -3.69 0.52
C SER A 199 10.53 -5.08 0.42
N SER A 200 11.26 -6.09 -0.06
CA SER A 200 10.71 -7.45 -0.25
C SER A 200 10.55 -8.29 1.04
N ASP A 201 10.78 -7.72 2.22
CA ASP A 201 10.96 -8.52 3.44
C ASP A 201 9.74 -8.56 4.37
N PHE A 202 8.80 -7.62 4.29
CA PHE A 202 7.59 -7.67 5.15
C PHE A 202 6.57 -8.74 4.73
N GLY A 203 6.81 -9.39 3.58
CA GLY A 203 6.11 -10.63 3.25
C GLY A 203 6.58 -11.80 4.11
N LYS A 204 7.88 -11.91 4.43
CA LYS A 204 8.53 -13.11 4.97
C LYS A 204 8.60 -13.13 6.51
N ILE A 205 7.55 -12.74 7.21
CA ILE A 205 7.61 -12.52 8.66
C ILE A 205 7.69 -13.86 9.41
N SER A 206 8.90 -14.39 9.62
CA SER A 206 9.18 -15.53 10.49
C SER A 206 9.33 -15.12 11.97
N SER A 207 9.65 -13.85 12.21
CA SER A 207 9.74 -13.23 13.53
C SER A 207 9.15 -11.83 13.49
N LEU A 208 8.55 -11.42 14.61
CA LEU A 208 8.02 -10.09 14.84
C LEU A 208 8.84 -9.46 15.98
N ALA A 209 9.75 -8.57 15.61
CA ALA A 209 10.57 -7.80 16.54
C ALA A 209 9.88 -6.47 16.88
N PRO A 210 10.17 -5.87 18.05
CA PRO A 210 9.69 -4.53 18.36
C PRO A 210 10.16 -3.51 17.30
N GLY A 211 9.29 -2.60 16.89
CA GLY A 211 9.50 -1.62 15.82
C GLY A 211 9.23 -2.14 14.39
N SER A 212 8.94 -3.43 14.19
CA SER A 212 8.87 -4.00 12.83
C SER A 212 7.57 -3.66 12.09
N ILE A 213 6.42 -3.65 12.79
CA ILE A 213 5.15 -3.21 12.20
C ILE A 213 5.19 -1.72 11.89
N ASP A 214 5.83 -0.95 12.76
CA ASP A 214 5.98 0.50 12.63
C ASP A 214 6.81 0.86 11.38
N GLN A 215 7.92 0.15 11.12
CA GLN A 215 8.68 0.31 9.87
C GLN A 215 7.88 -0.05 8.61
N ALA A 216 7.05 -1.09 8.66
CA ALA A 216 6.16 -1.41 7.54
C ALA A 216 5.06 -0.36 7.37
N ALA A 217 4.65 0.29 8.47
CA ALA A 217 3.60 1.29 8.42
C ALA A 217 4.00 2.54 7.61
N GLU A 218 5.31 2.79 7.45
CA GLU A 218 5.85 3.86 6.63
C GLU A 218 5.81 3.56 5.12
N ASP A 219 5.62 2.29 4.72
CA ASP A 219 5.56 1.87 3.33
C ASP A 219 4.13 2.03 2.75
N ASN A 220 4.04 2.60 1.55
CA ASN A 220 2.77 2.84 0.84
C ASN A 220 2.46 1.75 -0.20
N GLN A 221 3.19 0.64 -0.22
CA GLN A 221 2.95 -0.49 -1.11
C GLN A 221 1.63 -1.20 -0.82
N THR A 222 0.92 -1.59 -1.88
CA THR A 222 -0.31 -2.38 -1.78
C THR A 222 0.01 -3.85 -1.49
N VAL A 223 -0.58 -4.40 -0.43
CA VAL A 223 -0.40 -5.80 -0.02
C VAL A 223 -1.51 -6.69 -0.53
N LEU A 224 -2.75 -6.21 -0.54
CA LEU A 224 -3.88 -6.96 -1.06
C LEU A 224 -5.00 -6.02 -1.53
N VAL A 225 -5.85 -6.58 -2.38
CA VAL A 225 -7.08 -5.97 -2.84
C VAL A 225 -8.23 -6.93 -2.58
N ALA A 226 -9.28 -6.44 -1.94
CA ALA A 226 -10.49 -7.21 -1.65
C ALA A 226 -11.71 -6.58 -2.32
N GLU A 227 -12.42 -7.34 -3.14
CA GLU A 227 -13.67 -6.94 -3.80
C GLU A 227 -14.87 -7.54 -3.07
N PHE A 228 -15.69 -6.72 -2.42
CA PHE A 228 -16.89 -7.20 -1.73
C PHE A 228 -18.06 -7.40 -2.69
N LYS A 229 -18.78 -8.51 -2.55
CA LYS A 229 -19.98 -8.79 -3.37
C LYS A 229 -21.23 -8.03 -2.95
N GLY A 230 -21.20 -7.36 -1.80
CA GLY A 230 -22.29 -6.55 -1.26
C GLY A 230 -21.76 -5.29 -0.58
N ALA A 231 -22.49 -4.78 0.41
CA ALA A 231 -22.06 -3.64 1.21
C ALA A 231 -20.68 -3.91 1.83
N VAL A 232 -19.77 -2.95 1.67
CA VAL A 232 -18.44 -3.02 2.28
C VAL A 232 -18.59 -2.82 3.79
N PRO A 233 -18.06 -3.74 4.63
CA PRO A 233 -18.10 -3.56 6.08
C PRO A 233 -17.34 -2.32 6.53
N TYR A 234 -17.63 -1.85 7.75
CA TYR A 234 -16.88 -0.75 8.34
C TYR A 234 -15.40 -1.10 8.48
N LYS A 235 -14.53 -0.13 8.24
CA LYS A 235 -13.06 -0.31 8.34
C LYS A 235 -12.63 -0.85 9.70
N SER A 236 -13.33 -0.49 10.78
CA SER A 236 -13.08 -0.99 12.14
C SER A 236 -13.21 -2.50 12.26
N ASP A 237 -14.02 -3.13 11.41
CA ASP A 237 -14.36 -4.55 11.46
C ASP A 237 -13.48 -5.37 10.48
N LEU A 238 -12.63 -4.71 9.67
CA LEU A 238 -11.77 -5.34 8.66
C LEU A 238 -10.42 -5.74 9.25
N TYR A 239 -10.32 -6.96 9.75
CA TYR A 239 -9.07 -7.57 10.23
C TYR A 239 -8.57 -8.62 9.25
N TRP A 240 -7.49 -8.31 8.56
CA TRP A 240 -6.84 -9.18 7.58
C TRP A 240 -5.80 -10.05 8.28
N ARG A 241 -6.25 -11.20 8.79
CA ARG A 241 -5.46 -12.17 9.56
C ARG A 241 -4.26 -12.67 8.75
N GLY A 242 -3.09 -12.60 9.37
CA GLY A 242 -1.86 -13.21 8.89
C GLY A 242 -1.28 -14.20 9.90
N PRO A 243 0.03 -14.17 10.16
CA PRO A 243 0.69 -15.03 11.13
C PRO A 243 0.17 -14.91 12.58
N VAL A 244 0.28 -16.01 13.33
CA VAL A 244 -0.18 -16.15 14.73
C VAL A 244 1.00 -16.64 15.54
N TYR A 245 1.42 -15.85 16.52
CA TYR A 245 2.59 -16.07 17.33
C TYR A 245 2.20 -16.56 18.72
N TRP A 246 2.73 -17.72 19.05
CA TRP A 246 2.59 -18.33 20.37
C TRP A 246 3.86 -18.16 21.21
N ASP A 247 5.03 -18.12 20.56
CA ASP A 247 6.31 -18.13 21.26
C ASP A 247 6.90 -16.73 21.30
N TYR A 248 7.10 -16.21 22.51
CA TYR A 248 7.85 -14.98 22.77
C TYR A 248 9.15 -15.39 23.46
N ASN A 249 10.30 -14.87 23.03
CA ASN A 249 11.61 -15.26 23.59
C ASN A 249 12.18 -14.27 24.62
N GLY A 250 11.46 -13.18 24.92
CA GLY A 250 11.95 -12.09 25.77
C GLY A 250 12.14 -10.78 25.03
N GLU A 251 12.37 -10.86 23.71
CA GLU A 251 12.59 -9.73 22.82
C GLU A 251 11.63 -9.75 21.63
N THR A 252 11.46 -10.90 20.98
CA THR A 252 10.71 -11.07 19.75
C THR A 252 9.69 -12.20 19.82
N TRP A 253 8.61 -12.05 19.06
CA TRP A 253 7.63 -13.10 18.82
C TRP A 253 8.07 -13.93 17.61
N ASN A 254 8.06 -15.26 17.74
CA ASN A 254 8.65 -16.16 16.73
C ASN A 254 7.63 -17.19 16.24
N LEU A 255 7.68 -17.46 14.94
CA LEU A 255 6.98 -18.60 14.35
C LEU A 255 7.89 -19.85 14.40
N PRO A 256 7.31 -21.05 14.53
CA PRO A 256 8.09 -22.27 14.50
C PRO A 256 8.84 -22.43 13.17
N LYS A 257 10.00 -23.07 13.20
CA LYS A 257 10.76 -23.38 11.97
C LYS A 257 9.90 -24.22 11.03
N GLY A 258 9.81 -23.79 9.78
CA GLY A 258 8.97 -24.47 8.78
C GLY A 258 7.47 -24.31 9.01
N TRP A 259 7.02 -23.24 9.68
CA TRP A 259 5.60 -22.95 9.88
C TRP A 259 4.79 -22.89 8.57
N ASP A 260 5.43 -22.55 7.44
CA ASP A 260 4.82 -22.53 6.11
C ASP A 260 5.04 -23.84 5.31
N ASN A 261 5.52 -24.90 5.97
CA ASN A 261 5.71 -26.21 5.34
C ASN A 261 4.36 -26.86 5.01
N ARG A 262 4.06 -26.94 3.70
CA ARG A 262 2.82 -27.51 3.17
C ARG A 262 2.44 -28.86 3.79
N THR A 263 3.39 -29.79 3.93
CA THR A 263 3.10 -31.16 4.38
C THR A 263 2.69 -31.17 5.85
N GLN A 264 3.35 -30.39 6.69
CA GLN A 264 3.03 -30.27 8.11
C GLN A 264 1.70 -29.56 8.31
N LEU A 265 1.50 -28.44 7.60
CA LEU A 265 0.30 -27.64 7.67
C LEU A 265 -0.96 -28.42 7.25
N LEU A 266 -0.86 -29.19 6.17
CA LEU A 266 -1.98 -29.98 5.69
C LEU A 266 -2.42 -31.06 6.68
N ARG A 267 -1.55 -31.57 7.57
CA ARG A 267 -1.91 -32.63 8.54
C ARG A 267 -2.97 -32.17 9.55
N HIS A 268 -2.94 -30.90 9.93
CA HIS A 268 -3.84 -30.31 10.93
C HIS A 268 -4.75 -29.23 10.35
N ALA A 269 -4.84 -29.14 9.02
CA ALA A 269 -5.66 -28.15 8.35
C ALA A 269 -7.15 -28.48 8.46
N ILE A 270 -7.96 -27.44 8.65
CA ILE A 270 -9.40 -27.48 8.53
C ILE A 270 -9.73 -27.43 7.03
N ARG A 271 -10.24 -28.55 6.50
CA ARG A 271 -10.45 -28.72 5.04
C ARG A 271 -11.91 -28.78 4.64
N SER A 272 -12.79 -29.18 5.54
CA SER A 272 -14.22 -29.24 5.27
C SER A 272 -14.98 -28.18 6.05
N LYS A 273 -16.13 -27.79 5.50
CA LYS A 273 -17.08 -26.91 6.21
C LYS A 273 -17.51 -27.52 7.55
N ALA A 274 -17.68 -28.84 7.62
CA ALA A 274 -18.06 -29.53 8.85
C ALA A 274 -16.97 -29.45 9.93
N ASP A 275 -15.70 -29.54 9.55
CA ASP A 275 -14.57 -29.35 10.48
C ASP A 275 -14.58 -27.92 11.04
N LEU A 276 -14.77 -26.93 10.16
CA LEU A 276 -14.80 -25.54 10.60
C LEU A 276 -16.01 -25.23 11.47
N ASP A 277 -17.19 -25.74 11.11
CA ASP A 277 -18.42 -25.54 11.87
C ASP A 277 -18.33 -26.16 13.28
N ARG A 278 -17.45 -27.15 13.50
CA ARG A 278 -17.13 -27.68 14.85
C ARG A 278 -16.28 -26.73 15.68
N GLU A 279 -15.39 -25.95 15.04
CA GLU A 279 -14.55 -24.97 15.75
C GLU A 279 -15.27 -23.64 15.99
N LEU A 280 -16.27 -23.28 15.18
CA LEU A 280 -17.04 -22.04 15.33
C LEU A 280 -18.22 -22.21 16.28
N THR A 281 -18.03 -21.80 17.54
CA THR A 281 -19.09 -21.83 18.57
C THR A 281 -20.09 -20.69 18.41
N TYR A 282 -19.67 -19.57 17.81
CA TYR A 282 -20.52 -18.41 17.51
C TYR A 282 -20.09 -17.80 16.16
N LYS A 283 -21.08 -17.38 15.34
CA LYS A 283 -20.84 -16.72 14.05
C LYS A 283 -21.99 -15.80 13.66
N ARG A 284 -21.68 -14.57 13.23
CA ARG A 284 -22.61 -13.57 12.69
C ARG A 284 -21.93 -12.73 11.61
N ASP A 285 -22.74 -11.95 10.90
CA ASP A 285 -22.31 -10.97 9.89
C ASP A 285 -21.43 -11.63 8.78
N PRO A 286 -22.00 -12.56 7.97
CA PRO A 286 -21.27 -13.22 6.90
C PRO A 286 -20.94 -12.25 5.76
N VAL A 287 -19.71 -12.31 5.27
CA VAL A 287 -19.22 -11.43 4.20
C VAL A 287 -18.54 -12.24 3.10
N ARG A 288 -18.98 -12.01 1.86
CA ARG A 288 -18.40 -12.62 0.65
C ARG A 288 -17.56 -11.60 -0.10
N TYR A 289 -16.34 -11.98 -0.41
CA TYR A 289 -15.40 -11.12 -1.12
C TYR A 289 -14.45 -11.93 -2.01
N THR A 290 -13.88 -11.29 -3.01
CA THR A 290 -12.79 -11.84 -3.83
C THR A 290 -11.49 -11.22 -3.35
N LEU A 291 -10.54 -12.04 -2.95
CA LEU A 291 -9.24 -11.63 -2.47
C LEU A 291 -8.19 -11.74 -3.58
N ARG A 292 -7.36 -10.71 -3.73
CA ARG A 292 -6.12 -10.71 -4.51
C ARG A 292 -4.99 -10.31 -3.60
N VAL A 293 -3.99 -11.16 -3.45
CA VAL A 293 -2.85 -10.92 -2.55
C VAL A 293 -1.60 -10.66 -3.38
N MET A 294 -0.76 -9.75 -2.91
CA MET A 294 0.57 -9.49 -3.45
C MET A 294 1.45 -10.75 -3.36
N PRO A 295 2.34 -10.99 -4.33
CA PRO A 295 3.38 -12.00 -4.23
C PRO A 295 4.22 -11.84 -2.95
N ASN A 296 4.23 -12.85 -2.09
CA ASN A 296 5.00 -12.85 -0.84
C ASN A 296 6.09 -13.94 -0.80
N GLY A 297 6.23 -14.74 -1.87
CA GLY A 297 7.21 -15.84 -1.98
C GLY A 297 6.92 -17.04 -1.06
N GLY A 298 5.83 -16.94 -0.31
CA GLY A 298 5.36 -17.87 0.69
C GLY A 298 4.03 -18.48 0.33
N ARG A 299 3.40 -19.11 1.32
CA ARG A 299 2.09 -19.78 1.15
C ARG A 299 0.98 -19.10 1.94
N TRP A 300 1.28 -18.14 2.78
CA TRP A 300 0.26 -17.46 3.58
C TRP A 300 -0.49 -16.44 2.75
N LEU A 301 -1.75 -16.25 3.10
CA LEU A 301 -2.63 -15.20 2.60
C LEU A 301 -3.04 -14.32 3.76
N PHE A 302 -3.44 -13.09 3.46
CA PHE A 302 -4.06 -12.19 4.40
C PHE A 302 -5.55 -12.09 4.07
N GLY A 303 -6.42 -12.59 4.93
CA GLY A 303 -7.86 -12.57 4.70
C GLY A 303 -8.65 -12.28 5.96
N LEU A 304 -9.95 -12.00 5.81
CA LEU A 304 -10.78 -11.56 6.92
C LEU A 304 -10.95 -12.63 7.99
N ASP A 305 -10.74 -12.22 9.23
CA ASP A 305 -11.06 -13.01 10.41
C ASP A 305 -12.59 -13.15 10.59
N VAL A 306 -13.16 -14.33 10.82
CA VAL A 306 -12.57 -15.67 10.59
C VAL A 306 -12.95 -16.17 9.19
N PRO A 307 -12.00 -16.74 8.42
CA PRO A 307 -12.30 -17.38 7.15
C PRO A 307 -13.25 -18.58 7.32
N ALA A 308 -14.30 -18.62 6.49
CA ALA A 308 -15.40 -19.58 6.55
C ALA A 308 -15.47 -20.57 5.38
N ALA A 309 -15.15 -20.11 4.18
CA ALA A 309 -15.11 -20.95 2.99
C ALA A 309 -13.97 -20.48 2.09
N PRO A 310 -12.78 -21.09 2.20
CA PRO A 310 -11.66 -20.78 1.32
C PRO A 310 -11.88 -21.35 -0.09
N ALA A 311 -11.23 -20.75 -1.08
CA ALA A 311 -11.17 -21.29 -2.44
C ALA A 311 -10.50 -22.70 -2.45
N PRO A 312 -10.72 -23.55 -3.48
CA PRO A 312 -10.19 -24.92 -3.50
C PRO A 312 -8.66 -25.04 -3.36
N GLU A 313 -7.92 -24.00 -3.74
CA GLU A 313 -6.46 -23.94 -3.63
C GLU A 313 -5.97 -23.42 -2.27
N VAL A 314 -6.89 -23.13 -1.35
CA VAL A 314 -6.64 -22.51 -0.05
C VAL A 314 -7.21 -23.40 1.05
N PHE A 315 -6.52 -23.48 2.18
CA PHE A 315 -6.95 -24.20 3.36
C PHE A 315 -6.73 -23.34 4.61
N ILE A 316 -7.38 -23.72 5.70
CA ILE A 316 -7.31 -23.01 6.98
C ILE A 316 -6.43 -23.82 7.93
N SER A 317 -5.44 -23.18 8.57
CA SER A 317 -4.59 -23.83 9.60
C SER A 317 -5.36 -24.07 10.91
N SER A 318 -4.77 -24.83 11.84
CA SER A 318 -5.28 -24.94 13.22
C SER A 318 -5.31 -23.60 13.96
N ASP A 319 -4.48 -22.65 13.52
CA ASP A 319 -4.46 -21.27 14.01
C ASP A 319 -5.39 -20.34 13.20
N PHE A 320 -6.28 -20.90 12.39
CA PHE A 320 -7.27 -20.19 11.58
C PHE A 320 -6.69 -19.25 10.52
N GLN A 321 -5.44 -19.50 10.10
CA GLN A 321 -4.77 -18.72 9.06
C GLN A 321 -5.13 -19.25 7.67
N LEU A 322 -5.20 -18.36 6.69
CA LEU A 322 -5.37 -18.75 5.30
C LEU A 322 -4.03 -19.09 4.66
N LEU A 323 -3.95 -20.29 4.11
CA LEU A 323 -2.75 -20.82 3.50
C LEU A 323 -3.08 -21.42 2.13
N SER A 324 -2.24 -21.14 1.16
CA SER A 324 -2.32 -21.63 -0.21
C SER A 324 -1.53 -22.92 -0.39
N ILE A 325 -2.08 -23.83 -1.20
CA ILE A 325 -1.41 -25.06 -1.63
C ILE A 325 -0.17 -24.75 -2.47
N ARG A 326 -0.12 -23.59 -3.12
CA ARG A 326 0.99 -23.11 -3.97
C ARG A 326 1.60 -21.85 -3.36
N LYS A 327 2.87 -21.58 -3.70
CA LYS A 327 3.45 -20.31 -3.33
C LYS A 327 2.76 -19.18 -4.08
N ILE A 328 2.56 -18.05 -3.40
CA ILE A 328 2.04 -16.82 -3.99
C ILE A 328 3.23 -16.07 -4.57
N ASP A 329 3.59 -16.50 -5.78
CA ASP A 329 4.65 -15.91 -6.59
C ASP A 329 4.03 -14.97 -7.65
N ASP A 330 4.61 -14.88 -8.84
CA ASP A 330 4.23 -13.91 -9.90
C ASP A 330 2.79 -13.98 -10.41
N ARG A 331 2.02 -15.00 -10.03
CA ARG A 331 0.62 -15.12 -10.36
C ARG A 331 -0.16 -14.50 -9.21
N GLU A 332 -1.00 -13.52 -9.49
CA GLU A 332 -1.95 -12.93 -8.52
C GLU A 332 -3.31 -13.62 -8.65
N PRO A 333 -3.50 -14.83 -8.08
CA PRO A 333 -4.77 -15.53 -8.14
C PRO A 333 -5.86 -14.74 -7.42
N LYS A 334 -7.08 -14.85 -7.95
CA LYS A 334 -8.30 -14.36 -7.32
C LYS A 334 -8.90 -15.48 -6.48
N PHE A 335 -8.97 -15.29 -5.18
CA PHE A 335 -9.57 -16.26 -4.27
C PHE A 335 -10.97 -15.80 -3.85
N PRO A 336 -12.06 -16.47 -4.26
CA PRO A 336 -13.36 -16.25 -3.66
C PRO A 336 -13.33 -16.72 -2.20
N MET A 337 -13.80 -15.86 -1.30
CA MET A 337 -13.76 -16.08 0.14
C MET A 337 -15.12 -15.78 0.79
N LEU A 338 -15.41 -16.48 1.88
CA LEU A 338 -16.45 -16.14 2.85
C LEU A 338 -15.75 -15.97 4.21
N ALA A 339 -16.14 -14.97 4.98
CA ALA A 339 -15.71 -14.80 6.38
C ALA A 339 -16.89 -14.38 7.28
N TYR A 340 -16.76 -14.54 8.59
CA TYR A 340 -17.70 -14.02 9.59
C TYR A 340 -17.00 -12.95 10.43
N LEU A 341 -17.52 -11.73 10.44
CA LEU A 341 -16.88 -10.61 11.15
C LEU A 341 -17.00 -10.71 12.68
N LYS A 342 -18.05 -11.38 13.15
CA LYS A 342 -18.28 -11.66 14.58
C LYS A 342 -18.28 -13.15 14.80
N TYR A 343 -17.38 -13.62 15.63
CA TYR A 343 -17.16 -15.04 15.85
C TYR A 343 -16.62 -15.32 17.24
N HIS A 344 -16.81 -16.55 17.69
CA HIS A 344 -15.96 -17.18 18.70
C HIS A 344 -15.47 -18.51 18.11
N ILE A 345 -14.20 -18.84 18.35
CA ILE A 345 -13.55 -19.91 17.60
C ILE A 345 -12.60 -20.76 18.43
N GLY A 346 -12.55 -22.04 18.12
CA GLY A 346 -11.79 -23.03 18.89
C GLY A 346 -12.71 -23.70 19.89
N SER A 347 -12.94 -24.99 19.65
CA SER A 347 -13.82 -25.82 20.46
C SER A 347 -13.15 -26.30 21.75
N LYS A 348 -11.84 -26.58 21.69
CA LYS A 348 -11.04 -27.06 22.82
C LYS A 348 -9.59 -26.59 22.71
N LEU A 349 -9.04 -26.11 23.81
CA LEU A 349 -7.61 -25.85 23.95
C LEU A 349 -6.94 -27.08 24.56
N THR A 350 -5.94 -27.64 23.88
CA THR A 350 -5.17 -28.77 24.42
C THR A 350 -4.29 -28.31 25.58
N ASP A 351 -3.88 -29.23 26.46
CA ASP A 351 -3.01 -28.89 27.59
C ASP A 351 -1.65 -28.36 27.12
N VAL A 352 -1.15 -28.87 25.99
CA VAL A 352 0.08 -28.41 25.33
C VAL A 352 -0.08 -26.97 24.83
N ASP A 353 -1.18 -26.68 24.13
CA ASP A 353 -1.46 -25.33 23.62
C ASP A 353 -1.70 -24.35 24.78
N ARG A 354 -2.37 -24.79 25.85
CA ARG A 354 -2.58 -23.98 27.06
C ARG A 354 -1.25 -23.64 27.71
N ALA A 355 -0.38 -24.62 27.93
CA ALA A 355 0.94 -24.38 28.49
C ALA A 355 1.76 -23.42 27.62
N ARG A 356 1.68 -23.57 26.29
CA ARG A 356 2.36 -22.68 25.33
C ARG A 356 1.80 -21.26 25.34
N ALA A 357 0.47 -21.11 25.39
CA ALA A 357 -0.20 -19.80 25.48
C ALA A 357 -0.08 -19.13 26.86
N LEU A 358 0.44 -19.83 27.86
CA LEU A 358 0.80 -19.28 29.19
C LEU A 358 2.31 -19.19 29.39
N ALA A 359 3.12 -19.61 28.40
CA ALA A 359 4.56 -19.67 28.53
C ALA A 359 5.16 -18.27 28.71
N TRP A 360 6.14 -18.18 29.61
CA TRP A 360 6.83 -16.94 29.98
C TRP A 360 8.35 -17.17 30.01
N PRO A 361 9.16 -16.43 29.23
CA PRO A 361 10.62 -16.56 29.25
C PRO A 361 11.24 -16.09 30.56
N GLU A 362 12.14 -16.90 31.12
CA GLU A 362 12.83 -16.57 32.37
C GLU A 362 13.63 -15.26 32.28
N GLY A 363 13.62 -14.47 33.36
CA GLY A 363 14.38 -13.22 33.43
C GLY A 363 13.81 -12.06 32.60
N THR A 364 12.62 -12.19 32.01
CA THR A 364 12.04 -11.18 31.13
C THR A 364 10.78 -10.53 31.71
N ASN A 365 10.62 -9.23 31.43
CA ASN A 365 9.51 -8.34 31.77
C ASN A 365 8.95 -8.54 33.21
N PRO A 366 9.81 -8.46 34.25
CA PRO A 366 9.41 -8.78 35.62
C PRO A 366 8.25 -7.92 36.14
N ARG A 367 8.12 -6.66 35.70
CA ARG A 367 7.06 -5.75 36.17
C ARG A 367 5.71 -6.15 35.58
N LEU A 368 5.64 -6.46 34.28
CA LEU A 368 4.43 -7.00 33.65
C LEU A 368 4.02 -8.32 34.27
N ARG A 369 4.99 -9.20 34.58
CA ARG A 369 4.71 -10.48 35.24
C ARG A 369 4.11 -10.28 36.63
N ALA A 370 4.67 -9.36 37.42
CA ALA A 370 4.16 -9.04 38.75
C ALA A 370 2.75 -8.44 38.68
N LEU A 371 2.50 -7.52 37.75
CA LEU A 371 1.19 -6.92 37.54
C LEU A 371 0.13 -7.95 37.13
N GLY A 372 0.46 -8.87 36.21
CA GLY A 372 -0.47 -9.93 35.81
C GLY A 372 -0.80 -10.88 36.97
N ARG A 373 0.17 -11.22 37.82
CA ARG A 373 -0.07 -12.02 39.03
C ARG A 373 -0.97 -11.30 40.03
N GLU A 374 -0.75 -9.99 40.23
CA GLU A 374 -1.62 -9.19 41.09
C GLU A 374 -3.08 -9.19 40.60
N LEU A 375 -3.29 -9.13 39.28
CA LEU A 375 -4.63 -9.26 38.70
C LEU A 375 -5.23 -10.65 38.97
N ALA A 376 -4.45 -11.72 38.79
CA ALA A 376 -4.91 -13.09 39.04
C ALA A 376 -5.23 -13.37 40.52
N ASP A 377 -4.55 -12.69 41.45
CA ASP A 377 -4.84 -12.81 42.89
C ASP A 377 -6.19 -12.16 43.26
N LYS A 378 -6.62 -11.15 42.48
CA LYS A 378 -7.86 -10.39 42.73
C LYS A 378 -9.06 -10.91 41.95
N HIS A 379 -8.84 -11.52 40.79
CA HIS A 379 -9.89 -11.96 39.88
C HIS A 379 -9.59 -13.34 39.31
N THR A 380 -10.61 -14.19 39.22
CA THR A 380 -10.48 -15.57 38.71
C THR A 380 -11.19 -15.79 37.37
N ASP A 381 -12.16 -14.93 37.03
CA ASP A 381 -12.84 -15.03 35.74
C ASP A 381 -11.99 -14.43 34.62
N SER A 382 -11.79 -15.21 33.56
CA SER A 382 -10.99 -14.81 32.41
C SER A 382 -11.54 -13.58 31.68
N GLN A 383 -12.86 -13.36 31.65
CA GLN A 383 -13.42 -12.17 31.00
C GLN A 383 -13.21 -10.93 31.85
N GLU A 384 -13.38 -11.06 33.17
CA GLU A 384 -13.07 -10.00 34.13
C GLU A 384 -11.60 -9.60 34.06
N LEU A 385 -10.67 -10.56 34.02
CA LEU A 385 -9.22 -10.29 33.87
C LEU A 385 -8.90 -9.48 32.61
N VAL A 386 -9.52 -9.83 31.47
CA VAL A 386 -9.37 -9.08 30.22
C VAL A 386 -9.91 -7.66 30.37
N VAL A 387 -11.09 -7.49 30.97
CA VAL A 387 -11.69 -6.16 31.22
C VAL A 387 -10.80 -5.31 32.13
N GLN A 388 -10.24 -5.88 33.20
CA GLN A 388 -9.31 -5.17 34.08
C GLN A 388 -8.03 -4.76 33.35
N GLY A 389 -7.46 -5.66 32.53
CA GLY A 389 -6.33 -5.34 31.68
C GLY A 389 -6.61 -4.16 30.73
N LEU A 390 -7.78 -4.14 30.09
CA LEU A 390 -8.20 -3.04 29.22
C LEU A 390 -8.44 -1.74 30.03
N SER A 391 -8.97 -1.86 31.26
CA SER A 391 -9.16 -0.71 32.15
C SER A 391 -7.83 -0.05 32.52
N LEU A 392 -6.76 -0.83 32.73
CA LEU A 392 -5.42 -0.30 32.97
C LEU A 392 -4.93 0.55 31.79
N LEU A 393 -5.17 0.10 30.56
CA LEU A 393 -4.85 0.86 29.35
C LEU A 393 -5.69 2.14 29.24
N ALA A 394 -6.97 2.08 29.60
CA ALA A 394 -7.86 3.25 29.57
C ALA A 394 -7.43 4.33 30.57
N SER A 395 -6.97 3.95 31.77
CA SER A 395 -6.54 4.89 32.81
C SER A 395 -5.06 5.25 32.76
N GLY A 396 -4.26 4.54 31.96
CA GLY A 396 -2.80 4.56 32.07
C GLY A 396 -2.08 5.65 31.27
N GLU A 397 -2.79 6.60 30.65
CA GLU A 397 -2.22 7.69 29.81
C GLU A 397 -1.40 7.19 28.60
N TYR A 398 -1.75 6.02 28.06
CA TYR A 398 -1.08 5.47 26.88
C TYR A 398 -1.34 6.33 25.63
N GLN A 399 -0.36 6.36 24.72
CA GLN A 399 -0.44 7.06 23.44
C GLN A 399 -0.08 6.12 22.30
N PHE A 400 -0.94 6.04 21.29
CA PHE A 400 -0.64 5.30 20.07
C PHE A 400 0.20 6.15 19.12
N ASP A 401 1.41 5.68 18.82
CA ASP A 401 2.30 6.34 17.87
C ASP A 401 3.17 5.31 17.14
N ALA A 402 2.83 5.04 15.88
CA ALA A 402 3.55 4.10 15.03
C ALA A 402 4.91 4.62 14.54
N SER A 403 5.28 5.87 14.82
CA SER A 403 6.61 6.41 14.50
C SER A 403 7.58 6.33 15.68
N HIS A 404 7.07 5.96 16.86
CA HIS A 404 7.86 5.92 18.09
C HIS A 404 8.45 4.52 18.31
N ILE A 405 9.68 4.33 17.85
CA ILE A 405 10.42 3.07 18.00
C ILE A 405 11.19 3.07 19.33
N ILE A 406 10.92 2.08 20.16
CA ILE A 406 11.64 1.84 21.41
C ILE A 406 12.86 0.98 21.11
N SER A 407 14.05 1.41 21.57
CA SER A 407 15.29 0.67 21.41
C SER A 407 15.14 -0.78 21.90
N PRO A 408 15.48 -1.79 21.08
CA PRO A 408 15.37 -3.19 21.47
C PRO A 408 16.41 -3.52 22.54
N GLU A 409 15.96 -3.56 23.79
CA GLU A 409 16.74 -3.91 24.97
C GLU A 409 15.99 -4.99 25.77
N ALA A 410 16.66 -5.59 26.76
CA ALA A 410 15.99 -6.49 27.69
C ALA A 410 14.77 -5.79 28.32
N ASN A 411 13.66 -6.51 28.44
CA ASN A 411 12.42 -6.02 29.04
C ASN A 411 11.76 -4.85 28.29
N THR A 412 11.87 -4.82 26.95
CA THR A 412 11.24 -3.78 26.11
C THR A 412 9.74 -3.61 26.38
N LEU A 413 9.00 -4.69 26.70
CA LEU A 413 7.57 -4.59 27.00
C LEU A 413 7.30 -3.94 28.36
N ASP A 414 8.15 -4.14 29.37
CA ASP A 414 8.07 -3.39 30.64
C ASP A 414 8.33 -1.90 30.40
N ARG A 415 9.39 -1.57 29.65
CA ARG A 415 9.75 -0.19 29.32
C ARG A 415 8.61 0.51 28.60
N TYR A 416 8.01 -0.13 27.60
CA TYR A 416 6.79 0.37 26.96
C TYR A 416 5.66 0.55 27.97
N PHE A 417 5.30 -0.49 28.72
CA PHE A 417 4.05 -0.51 29.48
C PHE A 417 4.06 0.46 30.67
N PHE A 418 5.22 0.67 31.30
CA PHE A 418 5.29 1.46 32.52
C PHE A 418 6.03 2.79 32.39
N ASP A 419 7.03 2.88 31.50
CA ASP A 419 7.93 4.04 31.47
C ASP A 419 7.58 4.96 30.29
N GLU A 420 7.53 4.43 29.07
CA GLU A 420 7.30 5.24 27.87
C GLU A 420 5.83 5.46 27.56
N LYS A 421 5.00 4.42 27.71
CA LYS A 421 3.55 4.41 27.43
C LYS A 421 3.14 4.95 26.05
N ARG A 422 4.11 5.07 25.14
CA ARG A 422 3.95 5.56 23.77
C ARG A 422 4.58 4.54 22.83
N GLY A 423 3.89 4.18 21.75
CA GLY A 423 4.40 3.24 20.76
C GLY A 423 3.32 2.67 19.85
N GLY A 424 3.75 1.85 18.89
CA GLY A 424 2.91 1.21 17.91
C GLY A 424 2.10 0.01 18.40
N ALA A 425 1.42 -0.64 17.45
CA ALA A 425 0.47 -1.73 17.72
C ALA A 425 1.14 -2.97 18.32
N GLU A 426 2.38 -3.26 17.95
CA GLU A 426 3.10 -4.46 18.43
C GLU A 426 3.50 -4.37 19.90
N TYR A 427 3.90 -3.19 20.38
CA TYR A 427 4.19 -2.97 21.80
C TYR A 427 2.93 -3.11 22.65
N LEU A 428 1.85 -2.51 22.17
CA LEU A 428 0.56 -2.48 22.84
C LEU A 428 -0.09 -3.87 22.89
N ALA A 429 -0.17 -4.56 21.75
CA ALA A 429 -0.69 -5.93 21.69
C ALA A 429 0.24 -6.94 22.38
N GLY A 430 1.56 -6.78 22.22
CA GLY A 430 2.55 -7.66 22.85
C GLY A 430 2.54 -7.58 24.37
N SER A 431 2.56 -6.37 24.94
CA SER A 431 2.47 -6.15 26.39
C SER A 431 1.14 -6.64 26.95
N PHE A 432 0.03 -6.38 26.26
CA PHE A 432 -1.28 -6.89 26.67
C PHE A 432 -1.36 -8.41 26.63
N ALA A 433 -0.85 -9.06 25.58
CA ALA A 433 -0.80 -10.51 25.49
C ALA A 433 -0.01 -11.11 26.65
N MET A 434 1.18 -10.57 26.94
CA MET A 434 1.99 -11.02 28.07
C MET A 434 1.30 -10.77 29.41
N LEU A 435 0.68 -9.61 29.62
CA LEU A 435 -0.11 -9.33 30.83
C LEU A 435 -1.18 -10.40 31.07
N MET A 436 -1.92 -10.78 30.01
CA MET A 436 -2.93 -11.84 30.08
C MET A 436 -2.32 -13.21 30.44
N ARG A 437 -1.16 -13.56 29.85
CA ARG A 437 -0.44 -14.80 30.21
C ARG A 437 -0.05 -14.83 31.68
N ALA A 438 0.49 -13.73 32.19
CA ALA A 438 0.86 -13.60 33.60
C ALA A 438 -0.35 -13.67 34.54
N ALA A 439 -1.51 -13.22 34.07
CA ALA A 439 -2.79 -13.33 34.78
C ALA A 439 -3.47 -14.72 34.64
N GLY A 440 -2.83 -15.69 33.98
CA GLY A 440 -3.39 -17.04 33.81
C GLY A 440 -4.41 -17.18 32.68
N VAL A 441 -4.60 -16.15 31.85
CA VAL A 441 -5.45 -16.20 30.66
C VAL A 441 -4.59 -16.60 29.45
N PRO A 442 -4.84 -17.75 28.79
CA PRO A 442 -4.06 -18.15 27.63
C PRO A 442 -4.22 -17.12 26.51
N ALA A 443 -3.10 -16.58 26.02
CA ALA A 443 -3.09 -15.51 25.04
C ALA A 443 -2.07 -15.74 23.94
N ARG A 444 -2.39 -15.30 22.72
CA ARG A 444 -1.49 -15.34 21.55
C ARG A 444 -1.61 -14.04 20.75
N LEU A 445 -0.55 -13.72 20.03
CA LEU A 445 -0.48 -12.51 19.21
C LEU A 445 -0.82 -12.86 17.76
N VAL A 446 -1.57 -12.02 17.08
CA VAL A 446 -1.85 -12.14 15.64
C VAL A 446 -1.31 -10.91 14.94
N SER A 447 -0.55 -11.10 13.86
CA SER A 447 -0.14 -10.02 12.97
C SER A 447 -0.88 -10.11 11.64
N GLY A 448 -1.01 -8.96 10.98
CA GLY A 448 -1.67 -8.86 9.70
C GLY A 448 -1.89 -7.40 9.34
N TYR A 449 -3.08 -7.10 8.84
CA TYR A 449 -3.46 -5.73 8.50
C TYR A 449 -4.83 -5.41 9.07
N ARG A 450 -5.09 -4.13 9.33
CA ARG A 450 -6.38 -3.65 9.80
C ARG A 450 -6.89 -2.49 8.97
N GLY A 451 -8.16 -2.54 8.58
CA GLY A 451 -8.82 -1.49 7.79
C GLY A 451 -8.53 -1.59 6.30
N GLY A 452 -8.00 -0.51 5.73
CA GLY A 452 -7.80 -0.33 4.29
C GLY A 452 -8.54 0.88 3.73
N THR A 453 -8.25 1.20 2.46
CA THR A 453 -8.83 2.33 1.75
C THR A 453 -9.91 1.83 0.79
N LEU A 454 -11.13 2.32 0.99
CA LEU A 454 -12.23 2.11 0.05
C LEU A 454 -11.98 2.93 -1.21
N ILE A 455 -11.92 2.27 -2.36
CA ILE A 455 -11.83 2.96 -3.64
C ILE A 455 -13.20 3.56 -3.94
N ALA A 456 -13.24 4.89 -4.07
CA ALA A 456 -14.46 5.66 -4.23
C ALA A 456 -15.37 5.09 -5.33
N LEU A 457 -16.67 5.02 -5.06
CA LEU A 457 -17.70 4.51 -5.98
C LEU A 457 -17.53 3.03 -6.37
N THR A 458 -16.79 2.25 -5.58
CA THR A 458 -16.62 0.81 -5.79
C THR A 458 -16.78 0.02 -4.50
N ASN A 459 -16.76 -1.32 -4.61
CA ASN A 459 -16.71 -2.23 -3.46
C ASN A 459 -15.30 -2.79 -3.20
N PHE A 460 -14.26 -2.10 -3.69
CA PHE A 460 -12.87 -2.52 -3.50
C PHE A 460 -12.27 -1.87 -2.26
N ILE A 461 -11.70 -2.69 -1.39
CA ILE A 461 -10.79 -2.27 -0.33
C ILE A 461 -9.37 -2.57 -0.78
N LEU A 462 -8.53 -1.54 -0.76
CA LEU A 462 -7.11 -1.62 -1.01
C LEU A 462 -6.38 -1.52 0.33
N VAL A 463 -5.57 -2.51 0.64
CA VAL A 463 -4.82 -2.59 1.90
C VAL A 463 -3.35 -2.44 1.60
N LYS A 464 -2.70 -1.51 2.30
CA LYS A 464 -1.31 -1.15 2.12
C LYS A 464 -0.45 -1.63 3.29
N GLN A 465 0.87 -1.57 3.13
CA GLN A 465 1.83 -1.82 4.21
C GLN A 465 1.59 -0.90 5.40
N SER A 466 1.23 0.37 5.15
CA SER A 466 0.70 1.32 6.14
C SER A 466 -0.51 0.89 6.95
N ASN A 467 -1.16 -0.22 6.60
CA ASN A 467 -2.24 -0.82 7.38
C ASN A 467 -1.79 -2.00 8.24
N ALA A 468 -0.49 -2.28 8.31
CA ALA A 468 0.07 -3.34 9.15
C ALA A 468 -0.37 -3.13 10.60
N HIS A 469 -0.79 -4.22 11.24
CA HIS A 469 -1.38 -4.17 12.57
C HIS A 469 -1.17 -5.49 13.30
N ALA A 470 -1.17 -5.42 14.63
CA ALA A 470 -1.16 -6.58 15.52
C ALA A 470 -2.27 -6.47 16.56
N TRP A 471 -2.87 -7.60 16.89
CA TRP A 471 -3.90 -7.71 17.92
C TRP A 471 -3.72 -8.99 18.74
N VAL A 472 -4.50 -9.12 19.81
CA VAL A 472 -4.40 -10.25 20.74
C VAL A 472 -5.60 -11.17 20.55
N GLU A 473 -5.38 -12.47 20.66
CA GLU A 473 -6.45 -13.43 20.91
C GLU A 473 -6.26 -14.02 22.31
N VAL A 474 -7.34 -14.04 23.09
CA VAL A 474 -7.39 -14.62 24.43
C VAL A 474 -8.37 -15.79 24.45
N TRP A 475 -8.06 -16.82 25.22
CA TRP A 475 -8.90 -18.00 25.36
C TRP A 475 -9.83 -17.87 26.56
N HIS A 476 -11.12 -18.10 26.32
CA HIS A 476 -12.14 -18.25 27.36
C HIS A 476 -12.70 -19.67 27.33
N ASP A 477 -12.69 -20.36 28.46
CA ASP A 477 -13.23 -21.71 28.55
C ASP A 477 -14.73 -21.73 28.17
N GLY A 478 -15.10 -22.67 27.31
CA GLY A 478 -16.45 -22.79 26.75
C GLY A 478 -16.82 -21.79 25.65
N LYS A 479 -16.07 -20.70 25.45
CA LYS A 479 -16.29 -19.74 24.36
C LYS A 479 -15.24 -19.86 23.25
N GLY A 480 -14.01 -20.23 23.58
CA GLY A 480 -12.89 -20.32 22.65
C GLY A 480 -12.04 -19.04 22.60
N TRP A 481 -11.26 -18.91 21.53
CA TRP A 481 -10.49 -17.72 21.21
C TRP A 481 -11.40 -16.53 20.88
N GLN A 482 -11.12 -15.40 21.53
CA GLN A 482 -11.74 -14.12 21.26
C GLN A 482 -10.66 -13.09 20.95
N ARG A 483 -10.90 -12.30 19.90
CA ARG A 483 -10.05 -11.17 19.53
C ARG A 483 -10.24 -10.04 20.54
N VAL A 484 -9.11 -9.52 21.04
CA VAL A 484 -9.01 -8.32 21.85
C VAL A 484 -8.17 -7.31 21.09
N GLU A 485 -8.67 -6.10 20.94
CA GLU A 485 -8.00 -4.99 20.29
C GLU A 485 -7.69 -3.91 21.33
N PRO A 486 -6.50 -3.96 21.96
CA PRO A 486 -6.19 -2.98 23.00
C PRO A 486 -5.91 -1.58 22.40
N LYS A 487 -5.59 -1.47 21.10
CA LYS A 487 -5.44 -0.16 20.42
C LYS A 487 -6.72 0.66 20.50
N ASP A 488 -7.89 0.03 20.38
CA ASP A 488 -9.17 0.73 20.37
C ASP A 488 -9.52 1.36 21.74
N ILE A 489 -8.83 0.96 22.80
CA ILE A 489 -8.96 1.59 24.12
C ILE A 489 -8.13 2.88 24.19
N VAL A 490 -6.92 2.85 23.62
CA VAL A 490 -5.96 3.96 23.65
C VAL A 490 -6.25 5.01 22.57
N LEU A 491 -6.66 4.55 21.39
CA LEU A 491 -7.05 5.35 20.25
C LEU A 491 -8.35 4.79 19.66
N PRO A 492 -9.52 5.21 20.19
CA PRO A 492 -10.80 4.74 19.71
C PRO A 492 -10.97 4.97 18.20
N PRO A 493 -11.55 4.00 17.46
CA PRO A 493 -11.85 4.19 16.06
C PRO A 493 -12.86 5.32 15.88
N VAL A 494 -12.74 6.09 14.79
CA VAL A 494 -13.73 7.13 14.45
C VAL A 494 -15.12 6.50 14.42
N GLU A 495 -16.06 7.05 15.22
CA GLU A 495 -17.37 6.45 15.47
C GLU A 495 -18.12 6.10 14.18
N LYS A 496 -18.81 4.95 14.22
CA LYS A 496 -19.81 4.56 13.23
C LYS A 496 -20.94 5.59 13.23
N ARG A 497 -20.92 6.58 12.32
CA ARG A 497 -22.14 7.35 12.04
C ARG A 497 -23.19 6.36 11.58
N LYS A 498 -24.21 6.14 12.41
CA LYS A 498 -25.44 5.49 12.00
C LYS A 498 -26.06 6.41 10.95
N ASP A 499 -25.77 6.17 9.68
CA ASP A 499 -26.58 6.69 8.59
C ASP A 499 -27.95 6.03 8.75
N THR A 500 -28.77 6.71 9.56
CA THR A 500 -30.18 6.41 9.71
C THR A 500 -30.79 6.87 8.40
N VAL A 501 -30.72 6.01 7.38
CA VAL A 501 -31.64 6.08 6.25
C VAL A 501 -33.01 5.84 6.88
N ALA A 502 -33.64 6.93 7.30
CA ALA A 502 -35.05 6.95 7.61
C ALA A 502 -35.75 6.48 6.34
N GLN A 503 -36.13 5.21 6.31
CA GLN A 503 -37.19 4.74 5.45
C GLN A 503 -38.42 5.55 5.85
N LYS A 504 -38.66 6.62 5.09
CA LYS A 504 -39.97 7.24 5.02
C LYS A 504 -40.88 6.21 4.35
N THR A 505 -41.45 5.32 5.15
CA THR A 505 -42.70 4.66 4.78
C THR A 505 -43.75 5.75 4.75
N ASP A 506 -44.00 6.29 3.56
CA ASP A 506 -45.27 6.98 3.29
C ASP A 506 -46.38 5.93 3.35
N VAL A 507 -47.04 5.90 4.49
CA VAL A 507 -48.40 5.37 4.64
C VAL A 507 -49.31 6.59 4.69
N SER A 508 -49.97 6.91 3.57
CA SER A 508 -51.35 7.44 3.54
C SER A 508 -51.73 7.93 2.14
N ALA A 509 -52.64 7.19 1.50
CA ALA A 509 -53.78 7.62 0.66
C ALA A 509 -53.96 6.66 -0.52
#